data_AF-A0AAJ6YJP4-F1
#
_entry.id   AF-A0AAJ6YJP4-F1
#
_cell.length_a   1.000
_cell.length_b   1.000
_cell.length_c   1.000
_cell.angle_alpha   90.00
_cell.angle_beta   90.00
_cell.angle_gamma   90.00
#
_symmetry.space_group_name_H-M   'P 1'
#
loop_
_entity.id
_entity.type
_entity.pdbx_description
1 polymer ?
#
loop_
_entity_poly.entity_id
_entity_poly.type
_entity_poly.pdbx_seq_one_letter_code
_entity_poly.pdbx_strand_id
1 'polypeptide(L)'
;MERFYLLMCVLPCLQICQVASAEKYQHDLVRRKRYLIFPQGSNVQLVYCLTIGAYARDGDLVLGLTAALAWELPSTIDSKLTGQLHRRTRAVIYPKIEAFLQSTGLDGRSCVMRALCEAGQRSTSEIGSGTFVQELLHAVFTIRSDGTIFDNEDNQQYDYAYRLNGNCAALYPTCKHSIYDLNF
;
A
#
# COMPACT_ATOMS: atom_id res chain seq x y z
N MET A 1 8.20 71.97 -7.67
CA MET A 1 7.59 71.05 -6.69
C MET A 1 6.70 69.97 -7.30
N GLU A 2 6.20 70.10 -8.54
CA GLU A 2 5.32 69.07 -9.14
C GLU A 2 6.04 67.87 -9.80
N ARG A 3 7.28 68.06 -10.29
CA ARG A 3 8.07 66.97 -10.90
C ARG A 3 8.60 65.93 -9.90
N PHE A 4 8.67 66.28 -8.61
CA PHE A 4 9.14 65.38 -7.55
C PHE A 4 8.05 64.41 -7.07
N TYR A 5 6.78 64.83 -7.10
CA TYR A 5 5.64 63.98 -6.74
C TYR A 5 5.37 62.88 -7.77
N LEU A 6 5.59 63.18 -9.05
CA LEU A 6 5.42 62.20 -10.13
C LEU A 6 6.42 61.05 -9.99
N LEU A 7 7.71 61.35 -9.71
CA LEU A 7 8.77 60.34 -9.48
C LEU A 7 8.51 59.46 -8.25
N MET A 8 7.95 60.02 -7.17
CA MET A 8 7.57 59.27 -5.96
C MET A 8 6.38 58.32 -6.16
N CYS A 9 5.56 58.52 -7.20
CA CYS A 9 4.47 57.58 -7.56
C CYS A 9 4.91 56.48 -8.53
N VAL A 10 5.92 56.70 -9.38
CA VAL A 10 6.34 55.69 -10.38
C VAL A 10 7.27 54.62 -9.77
N LEU A 11 8.10 54.99 -8.80
CA LEU A 11 9.02 54.08 -8.10
C LEU A 11 8.32 52.94 -7.34
N PRO A 12 7.24 53.16 -6.56
CA PRO A 12 6.50 52.05 -5.94
C PRO A 12 5.74 51.21 -6.97
N CYS A 13 5.38 51.76 -8.13
CA CYS A 13 4.65 51.04 -9.18
C CYS A 13 5.55 50.00 -9.88
N LEU A 14 6.85 50.28 -10.04
CA LEU A 14 7.82 49.32 -10.61
C LEU A 14 8.16 48.17 -9.66
N GLN A 15 8.18 48.42 -8.34
CA GLN A 15 8.48 47.37 -7.34
C GLN A 15 7.31 46.40 -7.11
N ILE A 16 6.07 46.81 -7.38
CA ILE A 16 4.90 45.92 -7.23
C ILE A 16 4.79 44.92 -8.40
N CYS A 17 5.33 45.24 -9.59
CA CYS A 17 5.23 44.35 -10.77
C CYS A 17 6.21 43.17 -10.81
N GLN A 18 7.24 43.11 -9.96
CA GLN A 18 8.25 42.03 -10.01
C GLN A 18 8.02 40.85 -9.06
N VAL A 19 6.95 40.84 -8.26
CA VAL A 19 6.57 39.66 -7.45
C VAL A 19 5.19 39.15 -7.87
N ALA A 20 4.94 39.06 -9.17
CA ALA A 20 4.03 38.05 -9.68
C ALA A 20 4.81 36.72 -9.69
N SER A 21 4.99 36.14 -8.49
CA SER A 21 5.32 34.72 -8.39
C SER A 21 4.24 34.00 -9.18
N ALA A 22 4.63 33.38 -10.29
CA ALA A 22 3.79 32.37 -10.92
C ALA A 22 3.67 31.23 -9.89
N GLU A 23 2.67 31.33 -9.01
CA GLU A 23 2.24 30.21 -8.20
C GLU A 23 1.91 29.09 -9.18
N LYS A 24 2.82 28.13 -9.25
CA LYS A 24 2.66 26.91 -10.03
C LYS A 24 1.55 26.14 -9.33
N TYR A 25 0.30 26.42 -9.68
CA TYR A 25 -0.86 25.64 -9.26
C TYR A 25 -0.68 24.24 -9.81
N GLN A 26 -0.12 23.37 -8.97
CA GLN A 26 -0.04 21.95 -9.22
C GLN A 26 -1.46 21.43 -9.07
N HIS A 27 -2.22 21.51 -10.17
CA HIS A 27 -3.49 20.83 -10.27
C HIS A 27 -3.20 19.34 -10.16
N ASP A 28 -3.38 18.78 -8.97
CA ASP A 28 -3.42 17.34 -8.80
C ASP A 28 -4.48 16.82 -9.77
N LEU A 29 -4.05 16.06 -10.77
CA LEU A 29 -4.95 15.36 -11.68
C LEU A 29 -5.67 14.30 -10.86
N VAL A 30 -6.83 14.67 -10.32
CA VAL A 30 -7.69 13.77 -9.56
C VAL A 30 -8.28 12.75 -10.54
N ARG A 31 -7.55 11.65 -10.73
CA ARG A 31 -8.02 10.50 -11.51
C ARG A 31 -9.11 9.79 -10.69
N ARG A 32 -10.37 9.91 -11.11
CA ARG A 32 -11.45 9.08 -10.54
C ARG A 32 -11.13 7.60 -10.80
N LYS A 33 -11.09 6.83 -9.71
CA LYS A 33 -10.93 5.38 -9.76
C LYS A 33 -12.10 4.77 -10.53
N ARG A 34 -11.81 4.13 -11.66
CA ARG A 34 -12.79 3.37 -12.46
C ARG A 34 -12.77 1.93 -11.98
N TYR A 35 -13.93 1.31 -11.97
CA TYR A 35 -14.07 -0.08 -11.56
C TYR A 35 -14.66 -0.89 -12.70
N LEU A 36 -14.22 -2.14 -12.79
CA LEU A 36 -14.76 -3.13 -13.71
C LEU A 36 -15.92 -3.83 -12.99
N ILE A 37 -17.14 -3.67 -13.50
CA ILE A 37 -18.34 -4.34 -13.00
C ILE A 37 -18.69 -5.50 -13.93
N PHE A 38 -19.00 -6.66 -13.34
CA PHE A 38 -19.34 -7.86 -14.08
C PHE A 38 -20.85 -8.10 -14.05
N PRO A 39 -21.45 -8.64 -15.13
CA PRO A 39 -22.85 -9.03 -15.13
C PRO A 39 -23.10 -10.16 -14.11
N GLN A 40 -24.31 -10.21 -13.56
CA GLN A 40 -24.69 -11.27 -12.62
C GLN A 40 -24.54 -12.66 -13.27
N GLY A 41 -23.97 -13.61 -12.53
CA GLY A 41 -23.69 -14.96 -13.01
C GLY A 41 -22.34 -15.15 -13.71
N SER A 42 -21.49 -14.11 -13.77
CA SER A 42 -20.11 -14.26 -14.25
C SER A 42 -19.21 -14.93 -13.19
N ASN A 43 -18.33 -15.84 -13.61
CA ASN A 43 -17.36 -16.52 -12.75
C ASN A 43 -15.91 -16.32 -13.26
N VAL A 44 -14.96 -16.26 -12.33
CA VAL A 44 -13.54 -16.47 -12.64
C VAL A 44 -13.22 -17.90 -12.28
N GLN A 45 -12.67 -18.64 -13.24
CA GLN A 45 -12.17 -19.99 -13.00
C GLN A 45 -10.68 -20.04 -13.25
N LEU A 46 -9.96 -20.61 -12.29
CA LEU A 46 -8.53 -20.86 -12.39
C LEU A 46 -8.30 -22.35 -12.22
N VAL A 47 -7.74 -22.98 -13.26
CA VAL A 47 -7.51 -24.42 -13.32
C VAL A 47 -6.01 -24.67 -13.37
N TYR A 48 -5.49 -25.33 -12.34
CA TYR A 48 -4.12 -25.80 -12.28
C TYR A 48 -4.08 -27.27 -12.72
N CYS A 49 -3.29 -27.57 -13.74
CA CYS A 49 -3.06 -28.92 -14.22
C CYS A 49 -1.58 -29.27 -14.01
N LEU A 50 -1.31 -30.32 -13.25
CA LEU A 50 0.02 -30.89 -13.08
C LEU A 50 0.01 -32.30 -13.67
N THR A 51 0.88 -32.55 -14.64
CA THR A 51 1.08 -33.89 -15.21
C THR A 51 2.44 -34.41 -14.74
N ILE A 52 2.43 -35.58 -14.10
CA ILE A 52 3.64 -36.27 -13.67
C ILE A 52 3.77 -37.51 -14.54
N GLY A 53 4.76 -37.49 -15.44
CA GLY A 53 5.12 -38.66 -16.26
C GLY A 53 6.10 -39.53 -15.49
N ALA A 54 5.75 -40.79 -15.24
CA ALA A 54 6.68 -41.76 -14.68
C ALA A 54 7.57 -42.32 -15.79
N TYR A 55 8.80 -41.81 -15.92
CA TYR A 55 9.84 -42.43 -16.76
C TYR A 55 10.37 -43.70 -16.08
N ALA A 56 9.56 -44.75 -16.04
CA ALA A 56 9.96 -46.04 -15.48
C ALA A 56 9.25 -47.20 -16.20
N ARG A 57 9.88 -47.67 -17.29
CA ARG A 57 9.59 -48.91 -18.05
C ARG A 57 8.37 -48.93 -18.96
N ASP A 58 8.43 -49.86 -19.93
CA ASP A 58 7.51 -50.07 -21.05
C ASP A 58 6.04 -50.18 -20.58
N GLY A 59 5.29 -49.10 -20.82
CA GLY A 59 3.93 -48.91 -20.31
C GLY A 59 3.82 -47.58 -19.59
N ASP A 60 4.03 -46.48 -20.33
CA ASP A 60 4.07 -45.12 -19.78
C ASP A 60 2.78 -44.78 -19.02
N LEU A 61 2.90 -44.71 -17.68
CA LEU A 61 1.84 -44.25 -16.81
C LEU A 61 1.96 -42.73 -16.63
N VAL A 62 0.94 -41.99 -17.06
CA VAL A 62 0.84 -40.54 -16.88
C VAL A 62 -0.21 -40.26 -15.81
N LEU A 63 0.21 -39.69 -14.68
CA LEU A 63 -0.71 -39.23 -13.64
C LEU A 63 -1.02 -37.75 -13.86
N GLY A 64 -2.30 -37.41 -14.03
CA GLY A 64 -2.78 -36.03 -14.08
C GLY A 64 -3.43 -35.61 -12.76
N LEU A 65 -2.98 -34.48 -12.21
CA LEU A 65 -3.61 -33.80 -11.07
C LEU A 65 -4.23 -32.50 -11.58
N THR A 66 -5.53 -32.32 -11.31
CA THR A 66 -6.26 -31.11 -11.71
C THR A 66 -6.91 -30.46 -10.49
N ALA A 67 -6.57 -29.21 -10.20
CA ALA A 67 -7.23 -28.41 -9.18
C ALA A 67 -7.96 -27.24 -9.86
N ALA A 68 -9.28 -27.19 -9.71
CA ALA A 68 -10.11 -26.13 -10.26
C ALA A 68 -10.66 -25.26 -9.12
N LEU A 69 -10.40 -23.96 -9.20
CA LEU A 69 -10.91 -22.95 -8.28
C LEU A 69 -11.88 -22.06 -9.05
N ALA A 70 -13.07 -21.86 -8.51
CA ALA A 70 -14.08 -21.00 -9.10
C ALA A 70 -14.52 -19.95 -8.07
N TRP A 71 -14.52 -18.69 -8.48
CA TRP A 71 -15.00 -17.57 -7.69
C TRP A 71 -16.09 -16.81 -8.45
N GLU A 72 -17.14 -16.44 -7.74
CA GLU A 72 -18.16 -15.53 -8.27
C GLU A 72 -17.60 -14.11 -8.33
N LEU A 73 -17.87 -13.41 -9.44
CA LEU A 73 -17.44 -12.02 -9.55
C LEU A 73 -18.45 -11.07 -8.91
N PRO A 74 -17.97 -9.99 -8.27
CA PRO A 74 -18.84 -8.99 -7.69
C PRO A 74 -19.60 -8.23 -8.79
N SER A 75 -20.94 -8.26 -8.73
CA SER A 75 -21.82 -7.49 -9.62
C SER A 75 -22.07 -6.06 -9.13
N THR A 76 -21.81 -5.78 -7.85
CA THR A 76 -21.93 -4.46 -7.24
C THR A 76 -20.65 -4.13 -6.48
N ILE A 77 -20.24 -2.87 -6.52
CA ILE A 77 -19.04 -2.41 -5.83
C ILE A 77 -19.48 -1.43 -4.75
N ASP A 78 -19.48 -1.92 -3.51
CA ASP A 78 -19.57 -1.06 -2.35
C ASP A 78 -18.14 -0.68 -1.89
N SER A 79 -17.90 0.62 -1.81
CA SER A 79 -16.61 1.17 -1.34
C SER A 79 -16.32 0.77 0.11
N LYS A 80 -17.37 0.54 0.91
CA LYS A 80 -17.31 0.03 2.28
C LYS A 80 -16.92 -1.45 2.29
N LEU A 81 -17.54 -2.27 1.43
CA LEU A 81 -17.22 -3.69 1.30
C LEU A 81 -15.77 -3.91 0.88
N THR A 82 -15.27 -3.12 -0.08
CA THR A 82 -13.86 -3.18 -0.50
C THR A 82 -12.90 -2.87 0.65
N GLY A 83 -13.26 -1.91 1.50
CA GLY A 83 -12.49 -1.59 2.72
C GLY A 83 -12.48 -2.72 3.72
N GLN A 84 -13.65 -3.23 4.03
CA GLN A 84 -13.81 -4.34 4.97
C GLN A 84 -13.08 -5.59 4.50
N LEU A 85 -13.10 -5.90 3.20
CA LEU A 85 -12.38 -7.05 2.64
C LEU A 85 -10.86 -6.88 2.79
N HIS A 86 -10.34 -5.69 2.45
CA HIS A 86 -8.92 -5.36 2.59
C HIS A 86 -8.45 -5.51 4.04
N ARG A 87 -9.34 -5.19 4.98
CA ARG A 87 -9.11 -5.24 6.41
C ARG A 87 -9.19 -6.66 6.97
N ARG A 88 -10.24 -7.42 6.67
CA ARG A 88 -10.36 -8.84 7.05
C ARG A 88 -9.18 -9.65 6.54
N THR A 89 -8.74 -9.39 5.31
CA THR A 89 -7.58 -10.04 4.73
C THR A 89 -6.30 -9.74 5.54
N ARG A 90 -6.06 -8.46 5.89
CA ARG A 90 -4.91 -8.05 6.71
C ARG A 90 -4.94 -8.60 8.14
N ALA A 91 -6.12 -8.63 8.75
CA ALA A 91 -6.34 -9.21 10.08
C ALA A 91 -5.91 -10.69 10.15
N VAL A 92 -5.94 -11.41 9.02
CA VAL A 92 -5.46 -12.79 8.93
C VAL A 92 -4.00 -12.87 8.51
N ILE A 93 -3.52 -11.94 7.68
CA ILE A 93 -2.15 -11.97 7.14
C ILE A 93 -1.12 -11.53 8.18
N TYR A 94 -1.34 -10.44 8.91
CA TYR A 94 -0.33 -9.91 9.82
C TYR A 94 0.10 -10.91 10.91
N PRO A 95 -0.83 -11.62 11.59
CA PRO A 95 -0.42 -12.66 12.56
C PRO A 95 0.38 -13.80 11.91
N LYS A 96 0.09 -14.14 10.65
CA LYS A 96 0.87 -15.14 9.91
C LYS A 96 2.27 -14.66 9.56
N ILE A 97 2.41 -13.37 9.21
CA ILE A 97 3.72 -12.76 8.96
C ILE A 97 4.52 -12.71 10.26
N GLU A 98 3.90 -12.33 11.39
CA GLU A 98 4.56 -12.37 12.70
C GLU A 98 5.09 -13.77 13.02
N ALA A 99 4.24 -14.79 12.88
CA ALA A 99 4.64 -16.17 13.13
C ALA A 99 5.77 -16.63 12.18
N PHE A 100 5.74 -16.20 10.93
CA PHE A 100 6.80 -16.49 9.96
C PHE A 100 8.11 -15.79 10.33
N LEU A 101 8.09 -14.52 10.70
CA LEU A 101 9.30 -13.80 11.14
C LEU A 101 9.83 -14.34 12.47
N GLN A 102 8.95 -14.82 13.34
CA GLN A 102 9.33 -15.47 14.59
C GLN A 102 10.08 -16.78 14.31
N SER A 103 9.66 -17.55 13.30
CA SER A 103 10.31 -18.82 12.96
C SER A 103 11.68 -18.63 12.30
N THR A 104 11.95 -17.46 11.71
CA THR A 104 13.27 -17.10 11.17
C THR A 104 14.22 -16.54 12.23
N GLY A 105 13.79 -16.41 13.48
CA GLY A 105 14.61 -15.94 14.61
C GLY A 105 14.58 -14.44 14.85
N LEU A 106 13.66 -13.71 14.20
CA LEU A 106 13.41 -12.30 14.46
C LEU A 106 12.29 -12.13 15.50
N ASP A 107 12.19 -10.95 16.12
CA ASP A 107 11.01 -10.59 16.90
C ASP A 107 9.87 -10.21 15.94
N GLY A 108 9.06 -11.20 15.58
CA GLY A 108 8.10 -11.07 14.50
C GLY A 108 7.06 -9.98 14.73
N ARG A 109 6.57 -9.86 15.97
CA ARG A 109 5.59 -8.83 16.35
C ARG A 109 6.17 -7.43 16.19
N SER A 110 7.34 -7.18 16.75
CA SER A 110 7.98 -5.87 16.65
C SER A 110 8.36 -5.51 15.21
N CYS A 111 8.75 -6.48 14.38
CA CYS A 111 9.03 -6.22 12.97
C CYS A 111 7.79 -5.85 12.17
N VAL A 112 6.65 -6.51 12.40
CA VAL A 112 5.39 -6.14 11.75
C VAL A 112 4.94 -4.75 12.22
N MET A 113 5.04 -4.45 13.51
CA MET A 113 4.67 -3.12 14.03
C MET A 113 5.59 -2.01 13.48
N ARG A 114 6.89 -2.27 13.36
CA ARG A 114 7.85 -1.36 12.73
C ARG A 114 7.50 -1.12 11.26
N ALA A 115 7.24 -2.18 10.51
CA ALA A 115 6.85 -2.09 9.10
C ALA A 115 5.56 -1.28 8.90
N LEU A 116 4.57 -1.44 9.79
CA LEU A 116 3.32 -0.67 9.76
C LEU A 116 3.56 0.82 10.04
N CYS A 117 4.38 1.12 11.05
CA CYS A 117 4.77 2.50 11.38
C CYS A 117 5.50 3.16 10.19
N GLU A 118 6.47 2.47 9.59
CA GLU A 118 7.22 2.94 8.42
C GLU A 118 6.34 3.09 7.17
N ALA A 119 5.32 2.23 7.00
CA ALA A 119 4.35 2.35 5.93
C ALA A 119 3.38 3.52 6.13
N GLY A 120 2.97 3.80 7.38
CA GLY A 120 2.05 4.88 7.72
C GLY A 120 2.64 6.28 7.59
N GLN A 121 3.95 6.42 7.77
CA GLN A 121 4.66 7.70 7.71
C GLN A 121 5.21 8.07 6.34
N ARG A 122 5.22 7.14 5.36
CA ARG A 122 5.77 7.41 4.02
C ARG A 122 4.95 8.51 3.34
N SER A 123 5.64 9.53 2.84
CA SER A 123 4.98 10.64 2.14
C SER A 123 4.56 10.25 0.72
N THR A 124 3.51 10.87 0.20
CA THR A 124 3.00 10.60 -1.16
C THR A 124 4.06 10.87 -2.25
N SER A 125 5.00 11.78 -2.02
CA SER A 125 6.10 12.10 -2.95
C SER A 125 7.18 11.01 -3.02
N GLU A 126 7.25 10.12 -2.05
CA GLU A 126 8.22 9.02 -2.00
C GLU A 126 7.64 7.71 -2.52
N ILE A 127 6.34 7.65 -2.79
CA ILE A 127 5.69 6.45 -3.35
C ILE A 127 6.12 6.28 -4.80
N GLY A 128 6.67 5.11 -5.13
CA GLY A 128 7.16 4.77 -6.47
C GLY A 128 8.61 5.18 -6.74
N SER A 129 9.33 5.72 -5.76
CA SER A 129 10.78 5.98 -5.88
C SER A 129 11.65 4.77 -5.53
N GLY A 130 11.05 3.75 -4.89
CA GLY A 130 11.73 2.55 -4.43
C GLY A 130 11.86 1.45 -5.48
N THR A 131 12.49 0.34 -5.07
CA THR A 131 12.50 -0.89 -5.88
C THR A 131 11.11 -1.54 -5.92
N PHE A 132 10.89 -2.46 -6.86
CA PHE A 132 9.62 -3.20 -6.92
C PHE A 132 9.28 -3.89 -5.59
N VAL A 133 10.27 -4.53 -4.94
CA VAL A 133 10.05 -5.21 -3.67
C VAL A 133 9.71 -4.22 -2.56
N GLN A 134 10.37 -3.06 -2.55
CA GLN A 134 10.09 -1.99 -1.60
C GLN A 134 8.64 -1.50 -1.69
N GLU A 135 8.15 -1.26 -2.91
CA GLU A 135 6.79 -0.78 -3.16
C GLU A 135 5.75 -1.89 -2.94
N LEU A 136 6.11 -3.14 -3.25
CA LEU A 136 5.27 -4.30 -2.93
C LEU A 136 5.08 -4.44 -1.42
N LEU A 137 6.16 -4.37 -0.65
CA LEU A 137 6.10 -4.45 0.81
C LEU A 137 5.35 -3.25 1.40
N HIS A 138 5.59 -2.05 0.88
CA HIS A 138 4.81 -0.87 1.24
C HIS A 138 3.31 -1.15 1.07
N ALA A 139 2.87 -1.61 -0.11
CA ALA A 139 1.47 -1.89 -0.41
C ALA A 139 0.85 -2.99 0.47
N VAL A 140 1.63 -4.00 0.86
CA VAL A 140 1.19 -5.05 1.80
C VAL A 140 0.88 -4.44 3.17
N PHE A 141 1.77 -3.60 3.69
CA PHE A 141 1.64 -2.99 5.02
C PHE A 141 0.83 -1.68 5.05
N THR A 142 0.42 -1.13 3.90
CA THR A 142 -0.49 0.03 3.85
C THR A 142 -1.89 -0.33 4.36
N ILE A 143 -2.34 0.37 5.41
CA ILE A 143 -3.72 0.32 5.90
C ILE A 143 -4.47 1.54 5.37
N ARG A 144 -5.66 1.32 4.81
CA ARG A 144 -6.52 2.42 4.36
C ARG A 144 -7.10 3.15 5.56
N SER A 145 -6.93 4.45 5.64
CA SER A 145 -7.50 5.31 6.69
C SER A 145 -8.94 5.70 6.37
N ASP A 146 -9.85 4.74 6.22
CA ASP A 146 -11.28 4.99 5.96
C ASP A 146 -12.11 5.19 7.23
N GLY A 147 -11.44 5.40 8.38
CA GLY A 147 -12.08 5.60 9.68
C GLY A 147 -12.59 4.31 10.33
N THR A 148 -12.46 3.15 9.68
CA THR A 148 -12.83 1.85 10.27
C THR A 148 -11.71 1.29 11.16
N ILE A 149 -12.06 0.62 12.28
CA ILE A 149 -11.14 0.02 13.29
C ILE A 149 -11.32 -1.50 13.29
N PHE A 150 -10.25 -2.29 13.52
CA PHE A 150 -10.30 -3.74 13.29
C PHE A 150 -11.33 -4.34 14.25
N ASP A 151 -12.14 -5.29 13.75
CA ASP A 151 -13.24 -5.87 14.52
C ASP A 151 -12.70 -6.63 15.76
N ASN A 152 -11.53 -7.25 15.65
CA ASN A 152 -10.85 -7.93 16.77
C ASN A 152 -9.93 -6.96 17.50
N GLU A 153 -10.04 -6.93 18.84
CA GLU A 153 -9.19 -6.12 19.73
C GLU A 153 -7.69 -6.40 19.51
N ASP A 154 -7.31 -7.67 19.33
CA ASP A 154 -5.92 -8.08 19.06
C ASP A 154 -5.34 -7.50 17.77
N ASN A 155 -6.18 -7.07 16.83
CA ASN A 155 -5.73 -6.47 15.58
C ASN A 155 -5.71 -4.93 15.63
N GLN A 156 -6.32 -4.32 16.65
CA GLN A 156 -6.37 -2.86 16.80
C GLN A 156 -4.98 -2.26 17.06
N GLN A 157 -4.07 -3.03 17.66
CA GLN A 157 -2.66 -2.65 17.81
C GLN A 157 -1.98 -2.36 16.47
N TYR A 158 -2.40 -3.01 15.37
CA TYR A 158 -1.86 -2.71 14.04
C TYR A 158 -2.31 -1.35 13.52
N ASP A 159 -3.57 -0.95 13.79
CA ASP A 159 -4.04 0.40 13.47
C ASP A 159 -3.29 1.45 14.26
N TYR A 160 -3.02 1.17 15.55
CA TYR A 160 -2.26 2.06 16.40
C TYR A 160 -0.83 2.23 15.87
N ALA A 161 -0.12 1.13 15.60
CA ALA A 161 1.23 1.16 15.07
C ALA A 161 1.33 1.92 13.74
N TYR A 162 0.33 1.77 12.86
CA TYR A 162 0.27 2.48 11.58
C TYR A 162 0.05 3.99 11.72
N ARG A 163 -0.68 4.44 12.75
CA ARG A 163 -0.97 5.86 12.99
C ARG A 163 0.10 6.58 13.81
N LEU A 164 1.05 5.86 14.38
CA LEU A 164 2.15 6.45 15.14
C LEU A 164 3.02 7.31 14.23
N ASN A 165 3.29 8.54 14.67
CA ASN A 165 4.26 9.43 14.06
C ASN A 165 5.50 9.53 14.95
N GLY A 166 6.69 9.45 14.36
CA GLY A 166 7.96 9.51 15.08
C GLY A 166 8.94 8.43 14.60
N ASN A 167 10.08 8.31 15.26
CA ASN A 167 11.11 7.38 14.84
C ASN A 167 10.68 5.91 15.11
N CYS A 168 10.20 5.22 14.07
CA CYS A 168 9.75 3.83 14.14
C CYS A 168 10.85 2.86 14.61
N ALA A 169 12.13 3.12 14.29
CA ALA A 169 13.24 2.29 14.74
C ALA A 169 13.49 2.42 16.25
N ALA A 170 13.23 3.60 16.82
CA ALA A 170 13.32 3.81 18.27
C ALA A 170 12.13 3.20 19.03
N LEU A 171 10.93 3.21 18.42
CA LEU A 171 9.73 2.61 19.00
C LEU A 171 9.78 1.07 19.01
N TYR A 172 10.41 0.47 18.02
CA TYR A 172 10.53 -0.99 17.86
C TYR A 172 11.99 -1.42 17.72
N PRO A 173 12.79 -1.32 18.81
CA PRO A 173 14.25 -1.50 18.74
C PRO A 173 14.69 -2.96 18.55
N THR A 174 13.83 -3.93 18.87
CA THR A 174 14.12 -5.36 18.70
C THR A 174 14.16 -5.76 17.23
N CYS A 175 13.40 -5.08 16.36
CA CYS A 175 13.50 -5.27 14.93
C CYS A 175 14.56 -4.34 14.34
N LYS A 176 15.66 -4.89 13.84
CA LYS A 176 16.75 -4.11 13.23
C LYS A 176 16.50 -3.78 11.76
N HIS A 177 15.67 -4.56 11.07
CA HIS A 177 15.45 -4.46 9.63
C HIS A 177 14.25 -3.56 9.30
N SER A 178 14.42 -2.65 8.33
CA SER A 178 13.33 -1.89 7.72
C SER A 178 12.84 -2.59 6.45
N ILE A 179 11.58 -2.41 6.09
CA ILE A 179 11.02 -2.85 4.80
C ILE A 179 11.58 -2.05 3.61
N TYR A 180 12.31 -0.95 3.87
CA TYR A 180 12.89 -0.09 2.85
C TYR A 180 14.41 -0.25 2.67
N ASP A 181 15.08 -0.95 3.59
CA ASP A 181 16.55 -1.17 3.55
C ASP A 181 16.93 -2.50 2.87
N LEU A 182 15.99 -3.14 2.16
CA LEU A 182 16.21 -4.42 1.51
C LEU A 182 16.91 -4.20 0.16
N ASN A 183 18.24 -4.35 0.16
CA ASN A 183 19.03 -4.41 -1.07
C ASN A 183 18.94 -5.82 -1.66
N PHE A 184 18.23 -5.94 -2.78
CA PHE A 184 18.24 -7.13 -3.64
C PHE A 184 18.96 -6.82 -4.95
#